data_AF-A0A357IA98-F1
#
_entry.id   AF-A0A357IA98-F1
#
_cell.length_a   1.000
_cell.length_b   1.000
_cell.length_c   1.000
_cell.angle_alpha   90.00
_cell.angle_beta   90.00
_cell.angle_gamma   90.00
#
_symmetry.space_group_name_H-M   'P 1'
#
loop_
_entity.id
_entity.type
_entity.pdbx_description
1 polymer ?
#
loop_
_entity_poly.entity_id
_entity_poly.type
_entity_poly.pdbx_seq_one_letter_code
_entity_poly.pdbx_strand_id
1 'polypeptide(L)'
;PCLFRQAAFAALEANSKRWTLAVTTPSLPGIWGALRSHLGVAVRTAHALPKDIVCLGTDAGLPPLPAVEVRLLRAGNASAAASQLCEILREETIKLLQLS
;
A
#
# COMPACT_ATOMS: atom_id res chain seq x y z
N PRO A 1 -4.90 -2.86 13.57
CA PRO A 1 -5.48 -1.92 12.58
C PRO A 1 -4.61 -1.89 11.31
N CYS A 2 -5.21 -1.91 10.11
CA CYS A 2 -4.47 -1.87 8.83
C CYS A 2 -4.25 -0.42 8.37
N LEU A 3 -3.00 -0.03 8.12
CA LEU A 3 -2.61 1.32 7.69
C LEU A 3 -3.42 1.79 6.47
N PHE A 4 -3.55 0.95 5.44
CA PHE A 4 -4.27 1.29 4.20
C PHE A 4 -5.75 1.59 4.43
N ARG A 5 -6.39 0.83 5.34
CA ARG A 5 -7.80 1.05 5.69
C ARG A 5 -7.97 2.38 6.43
N GLN A 6 -7.08 2.68 7.36
CA GLN A 6 -7.10 3.95 8.08
C GLN A 6 -6.89 5.14 7.12
N ALA A 7 -5.93 5.05 6.21
CA ALA A 7 -5.69 6.07 5.20
C ALA A 7 -6.91 6.28 4.28
N ALA A 8 -7.55 5.18 3.84
CA ALA A 8 -8.75 5.24 3.02
C ALA A 8 -9.90 5.96 3.74
N PHE A 9 -10.19 5.58 4.99
CA PHE A 9 -11.27 6.19 5.76
C PHE A 9 -11.00 7.65 6.04
N ALA A 10 -9.80 7.98 6.50
CA ALA A 10 -9.40 9.36 6.76
C ALA A 10 -9.54 10.26 5.51
N ALA A 11 -9.10 9.78 4.35
CA ALA A 11 -9.22 10.53 3.10
C ALA A 11 -10.68 10.71 2.65
N LEU A 12 -11.50 9.66 2.75
CA LEU A 12 -12.91 9.73 2.39
C LEU A 12 -13.70 10.66 3.32
N GLU A 13 -13.48 10.55 4.63
CA GLU A 13 -14.13 11.37 5.66
C GLU A 13 -13.75 12.84 5.54
N ALA A 14 -12.45 13.15 5.39
CA ALA A 14 -11.97 14.52 5.21
C ALA A 14 -12.54 15.20 3.96
N ASN A 15 -12.98 14.41 2.97
CA ASN A 15 -13.58 14.91 1.73
C ASN A 15 -15.11 14.69 1.67
N SER A 16 -15.74 14.30 2.78
CA SER A 16 -17.18 14.02 2.88
C SER A 16 -17.70 13.11 1.76
N LYS A 17 -16.87 12.17 1.28
CA LYS A 17 -17.27 11.19 0.28
C LYS A 17 -18.11 10.12 0.97
N ARG A 18 -19.30 9.84 0.42
CA ARG A 18 -20.12 8.71 0.89
C ARG A 18 -19.46 7.40 0.47
N TRP A 19 -19.38 6.45 1.39
CA TRP A 19 -18.83 5.13 1.15
C TRP A 19 -19.56 4.08 1.98
N THR A 20 -19.35 2.80 1.63
CA THR A 20 -19.80 1.65 2.42
C THR A 20 -18.73 0.56 2.40
N LEU A 21 -18.74 -0.32 3.41
CA LEU A 21 -17.88 -1.50 3.42
C LEU A 21 -18.52 -2.61 2.59
N ALA A 22 -18.02 -2.80 1.36
CA ALA A 22 -18.47 -3.90 0.52
C ALA A 22 -17.96 -5.27 1.02
N VAL A 23 -16.67 -5.36 1.40
CA VAL A 23 -16.03 -6.59 1.87
C VAL A 23 -15.00 -6.25 2.96
N THR A 24 -14.94 -7.06 4.01
CA THR A 24 -13.86 -7.02 5.01
C THR A 24 -13.13 -8.36 5.03
N THR A 25 -11.81 -8.34 4.85
CA THR A 25 -10.97 -9.53 4.84
C THR A 25 -9.59 -9.23 5.43
N PRO A 26 -8.97 -10.18 6.16
CA PRO A 26 -7.63 -9.97 6.73
C PRO A 26 -6.50 -10.32 5.75
N SER A 27 -6.78 -10.81 4.55
CA SER A 27 -5.76 -11.33 3.64
C SER A 27 -5.69 -10.58 2.31
N LEU A 28 -4.47 -10.41 1.79
CA LEU A 28 -4.23 -9.78 0.49
C LEU A 28 -4.88 -10.57 -0.68
N PRO A 29 -4.84 -11.92 -0.72
CA PRO A 29 -5.58 -12.68 -1.71
C PRO A 29 -7.10 -12.43 -1.65
N GLY A 30 -7.67 -12.26 -0.46
CA GLY A 30 -9.08 -11.91 -0.30
C GLY A 30 -9.40 -10.53 -0.88
N ILE A 31 -8.52 -9.55 -0.71
CA ILE A 31 -8.66 -8.22 -1.33
C ILE A 31 -8.66 -8.35 -2.85
N TRP A 32 -7.69 -9.08 -3.43
CA TRP A 32 -7.63 -9.29 -4.88
C TRP A 32 -8.86 -10.02 -5.41
N GLY A 33 -9.35 -11.05 -4.70
CA GLY A 33 -10.58 -11.74 -5.05
C GLY A 33 -11.80 -10.81 -5.09
N ALA A 34 -11.96 -9.94 -4.09
CA ALA A 34 -13.06 -8.98 -4.05
C ALA A 34 -13.01 -7.97 -5.21
N LEU A 35 -11.80 -7.50 -5.57
CA LEU A 35 -11.61 -6.59 -6.70
C LEU A 35 -11.92 -7.26 -8.04
N ARG A 36 -11.47 -8.50 -8.25
CA ARG A 36 -11.78 -9.30 -9.45
C ARG A 36 -13.27 -9.59 -9.60
N SER A 37 -13.99 -9.67 -8.48
CA SER A 37 -15.45 -9.82 -8.45
C SER A 37 -16.20 -8.48 -8.57
N HIS A 38 -15.51 -7.38 -8.85
CA HIS A 38 -16.10 -6.05 -9.05
C HIS A 38 -16.92 -5.54 -7.85
N LEU A 39 -16.55 -5.95 -6.63
CA LEU A 39 -17.29 -5.58 -5.42
C LEU A 39 -16.94 -4.19 -4.88
N GLY A 40 -15.89 -3.54 -5.41
CA GLY A 40 -15.50 -2.19 -5.01
C GLY A 40 -14.07 -1.83 -5.37
N VAL A 41 -13.50 -0.90 -4.61
CA VAL A 41 -12.13 -0.39 -4.76
C VAL A 41 -11.35 -0.59 -3.45
N ALA A 42 -10.02 -0.66 -3.53
CA ALA A 42 -9.16 -0.79 -2.37
C ALA A 42 -7.95 0.15 -2.47
N VAL A 43 -7.48 0.62 -1.32
CA VAL A 43 -6.25 1.40 -1.22
C VAL A 43 -5.06 0.47 -1.02
N ARG A 44 -4.08 0.53 -1.93
CA ARG A 44 -2.83 -0.26 -1.92
C ARG A 44 -1.71 0.56 -2.57
N THR A 45 -0.46 0.15 -2.36
CA THR A 45 0.68 0.60 -3.17
C THR A 45 0.59 0.04 -4.58
N ALA A 46 1.15 0.73 -5.58
CA ALA A 46 1.33 0.20 -6.94
C ALA A 46 2.28 -1.01 -6.98
N HIS A 47 3.16 -1.14 -5.98
CA HIS A 47 4.03 -2.29 -5.84
C HIS A 47 3.23 -3.60 -5.72
N ALA A 48 3.63 -4.61 -6.49
CA ALA A 48 2.98 -5.92 -6.59
C ALA A 48 1.49 -5.88 -7.02
N LEU A 49 1.09 -4.87 -7.79
CA LEU A 49 -0.23 -4.82 -8.44
C LEU A 49 -0.35 -5.98 -9.45
N PRO A 50 -1.36 -6.87 -9.33
CA PRO A 50 -1.60 -7.89 -10.33
C PRO A 50 -1.92 -7.27 -11.69
N LYS A 51 -1.48 -7.91 -12.78
CA LYS A 51 -1.67 -7.40 -14.16
C LYS A 51 -3.14 -7.22 -14.55
N ASP A 52 -4.03 -7.95 -13.91
CA ASP A 52 -5.48 -7.94 -14.15
C ASP A 52 -6.22 -6.93 -13.26
N ILE A 53 -5.51 -6.17 -12.42
CA ILE A 53 -6.06 -5.10 -11.60
C ILE A 53 -5.50 -3.77 -12.08
N VAL A 54 -6.37 -2.77 -12.21
CA VAL A 54 -6.00 -1.42 -12.64
C VAL A 54 -5.95 -0.46 -11.46
N CYS A 55 -5.00 0.47 -11.50
CA CYS A 55 -5.00 1.62 -10.60
C CYS A 55 -5.96 2.69 -11.16
N LEU A 56 -6.79 3.27 -10.30
CA LEU A 56 -7.70 4.34 -10.70
C LEU A 56 -6.97 5.67 -10.78
N GLY A 57 -7.20 6.42 -11.85
CA GLY A 57 -6.66 7.75 -12.07
C GLY A 57 -7.38 8.84 -11.27
N THR A 58 -6.91 10.08 -11.43
CA THR A 58 -7.51 11.27 -10.78
C THR A 58 -8.91 11.61 -11.31
N ASP A 59 -9.27 11.09 -12.48
CA ASP A 59 -10.57 11.19 -13.12
C ASP A 59 -11.67 10.37 -12.41
N ALA A 60 -11.30 9.41 -11.55
CA ALA A 60 -12.24 8.61 -10.78
C ALA A 60 -12.99 9.38 -9.67
N GLY A 61 -12.67 10.67 -9.45
CA GLY A 61 -13.32 11.51 -8.45
C GLY A 61 -13.04 11.11 -6.99
N LEU A 62 -12.03 10.27 -6.78
CA LEU A 62 -11.57 9.83 -5.46
C LEU A 62 -10.56 10.84 -4.87
N PRO A 63 -10.57 11.03 -3.54
CA PRO A 63 -9.64 11.94 -2.90
C PRO A 63 -8.19 11.42 -2.99
N PRO A 64 -7.19 12.32 -2.98
CA PRO A 64 -5.80 11.91 -2.95
C PRO A 64 -5.48 11.18 -1.64
N LEU A 65 -4.47 10.30 -1.70
CA LEU A 65 -4.03 9.49 -0.57
C LEU A 65 -2.62 9.93 -0.11
N PRO A 66 -2.31 9.82 1.18
CA PRO A 66 -0.96 10.09 1.66
C PRO A 66 0.03 9.05 1.13
N ALA A 67 1.31 9.44 1.04
CA ALA A 67 2.39 8.50 0.78
C ALA A 67 2.55 7.50 1.93
N VAL A 68 3.01 6.28 1.62
CA VAL A 68 3.39 5.29 2.62
C VAL A 68 4.91 5.30 2.76
N GLU A 69 5.39 5.46 3.98
CA GLU A 69 6.82 5.42 4.27
C GLU A 69 7.31 3.98 4.47
N VAL A 70 8.47 3.67 3.88
CA VAL A 70 9.22 2.44 4.14
C VAL A 70 10.42 2.79 5.01
N ARG A 71 10.58 2.07 6.12
CA ARG A 71 11.67 2.30 7.08
C ARG A 71 12.47 1.02 7.30
N LEU A 72 13.79 1.12 7.19
CA LEU A 72 14.72 0.06 7.58
C LEU A 72 15.12 0.26 9.05
N LEU A 73 14.73 -0.68 9.90
CA LEU A 73 15.09 -0.65 11.32
C LEU A 73 16.37 -1.46 11.55
N ARG A 74 17.33 -0.86 12.26
CA ARG A 74 18.62 -1.46 12.61
C ARG A 74 18.84 -1.33 14.10
N ALA A 75 19.28 -2.42 14.74
CA ALA A 75 19.70 -2.37 16.14
C ALA A 75 20.99 -1.54 16.30
N GLY A 76 21.08 -0.75 17.38
CA GLY A 76 22.25 0.09 17.63
C GLY A 76 23.57 -0.69 17.77
N ASN A 77 23.50 -1.96 18.17
CA ASN A 77 24.62 -2.88 18.31
C ASN A 77 24.70 -3.91 17.16
N ALA A 78 24.17 -3.60 15.97
CA ALA A 78 24.22 -4.50 14.84
C ALA A 78 25.67 -4.87 14.46
N SER A 79 25.91 -6.16 14.17
CA SER A 79 27.20 -6.65 13.71
C SER A 79 27.63 -6.04 12.37
N ALA A 80 28.89 -6.20 11.99
CA ALA A 80 29.38 -5.78 10.68
C ALA A 80 28.57 -6.42 9.54
N ALA A 81 28.32 -7.73 9.61
CA ALA A 81 27.51 -8.45 8.62
C ALA A 81 26.07 -7.92 8.55
N ALA A 82 25.42 -7.67 9.69
CA ALA A 82 24.08 -7.09 9.72
C ALA A 82 24.05 -5.67 9.14
N SER A 83 25.12 -4.89 9.36
CA SER A 83 25.27 -3.55 8.78
C SER A 83 25.41 -3.61 7.26
N GLN A 84 26.23 -4.53 6.74
CA GLN A 84 26.37 -4.75 5.30
C GLN A 84 25.04 -5.18 4.66
N LEU A 85 24.31 -6.10 5.31
CA LEU A 85 22.98 -6.48 4.85
C LEU A 85 22.02 -5.28 4.82
N CYS A 86 22.08 -4.39 5.81
CA CYS A 86 21.25 -3.17 5.81
C CYS A 86 21.55 -2.27 4.61
N GLU A 87 22.83 -2.12 4.22
CA GLU A 87 23.20 -1.34 3.03
C GLU A 87 22.63 -1.97 1.76
N ILE A 88 22.79 -3.29 1.58
CA ILE A 88 22.24 -4.02 0.44
C ILE A 88 20.71 -3.88 0.38
N LEU A 89 20.02 -4.11 1.50
CA LEU A 89 18.56 -3.98 1.56
C LEU A 89 18.11 -2.56 1.20
N ARG A 90 18.83 -1.53 1.64
CA ARG A 90 18.51 -0.13 1.31
C ARG A 90 18.68 0.13 -0.18
N GLU A 91 19.80 -0.26 -0.77
CA GLU A 91 20.06 -0.06 -2.19
C GLU A 91 19.02 -0.78 -3.06
N GLU A 92 18.76 -2.06 -2.78
CA GLU A 92 17.80 -2.85 -3.55
C GLU A 92 16.35 -2.36 -3.38
N THR A 93 15.98 -1.93 -2.16
CA THR A 93 14.64 -1.37 -1.92
C THR A 93 14.46 -0.06 -2.66
N ILE A 94 15.45 0.84 -2.68
CA ILE A 94 15.37 2.10 -3.42
C ILE A 94 15.21 1.83 -4.92
N LYS A 95 16.00 0.91 -5.49
CA LYS A 95 15.88 0.51 -6.90
C LYS A 95 14.46 0.02 -7.21
N LEU A 96 13.91 -0.86 -6.37
CA LEU A 96 12.56 -1.40 -6.57
C LEU A 96 11.47 -0.34 -6.48
N LEU A 97 11.61 0.66 -5.61
CA LEU A 97 10.63 1.73 -5.44
C LEU A 97 10.73 2.81 -6.54
N GLN A 98 11.89 2.99 -7.17
CA GLN A 98 12.07 3.91 -8.30
C GLN A 98 11.54 3.34 -9.63
N LEU A 99 11.36 2.02 -9.72
CA LEU A 99 10.90 1.30 -10.91
C LEU A 99 9.38 1.08 -10.95
N SER A 100 8.66 1.47 -9.89
CA SER A 100 7.22 1.29 -9.71
C SER A 100 6.47 2.62 -9.71
#